data_AF-A0A3N2EU15-F1
#
_entry.id   AF-A0A3N2EU15-F1
#
_cell.length_a   1.000
_cell.length_b   1.000
_cell.length_c   1.000
_cell.angle_alpha   90.00
_cell.angle_beta   90.00
_cell.angle_gamma   90.00
#
_symmetry.space_group_name_H-M   'P 1'
#
loop_
_entity.id
_entity.type
_entity.pdbx_description
1 polymer ?
#
loop_
_entity_poly.entity_id
_entity_poly.type
_entity_poly.pdbx_seq_one_letter_code
_entity_poly.pdbx_strand_id
1 'polypeptide(L)'
;MSFFDELQTSLKEAVDIKNGDTAPARVTRYEIADVKAIRAQLNVSQAEMAKALGTSVDTIKSWESRRRNPTGLAAKVLAVIQANPAFFRELAEH
;
A
#
# COMPACT_ATOMS: atom_id res chain seq x y z
N MET A 1 27.52 29.31 10.58
CA MET A 1 27.42 27.99 11.25
C MET A 1 28.45 27.07 10.61
N SER A 2 29.08 26.19 11.39
CA SER A 2 29.99 25.18 10.86
C SER A 2 29.21 23.98 10.34
N PHE A 3 29.72 23.29 9.32
CA PHE A 3 29.16 22.03 8.83
C PHE A 3 28.99 20.98 9.95
N PHE A 4 29.89 20.98 10.94
CA PHE A 4 29.78 20.12 12.11
C PHE A 4 28.53 20.44 12.94
N ASP A 5 28.22 21.72 13.13
CA ASP A 5 27.06 22.16 13.90
C ASP A 5 25.75 21.73 13.22
N GLU A 6 25.71 21.81 11.88
CA GLU A 6 24.56 21.37 11.07
C GLU A 6 24.35 19.84 11.16
N LEU A 7 25.44 19.06 11.10
CA LEU A 7 25.38 17.62 11.29
C LEU A 7 24.93 17.22 12.70
N GLN A 8 25.46 17.89 13.73
CA GLN A 8 25.06 17.61 15.12
C GLN A 8 23.58 17.93 15.35
N THR A 9 23.10 19.02 14.76
CA THR A 9 21.69 19.45 14.85
C THR A 9 20.78 18.44 14.17
N SER A 10 21.05 18.08 12.92
CA SER A 10 20.24 17.10 12.18
C SER A 10 20.21 15.72 12.83
N LEU A 11 21.29 15.29 13.49
CA LEU A 11 21.32 14.01 14.21
C LEU A 11 20.44 14.04 15.47
N LYS A 12 20.44 15.14 16.23
CA LYS A 12 19.54 15.32 17.38
C LYS A 12 18.08 15.30 16.94
N GLU A 13 17.74 16.06 15.89
CA GLU A 13 16.40 16.06 15.31
C GLU A 13 15.95 14.65 14.90
N ALA A 14 16.84 13.84 14.31
CA ALA A 14 16.53 12.46 13.95
C ALA A 14 16.21 11.57 15.17
N VAL A 15 16.87 11.79 16.31
CA VAL A 15 16.58 11.06 17.56
C VAL A 15 15.24 11.48 18.13
N ASP A 16 14.97 12.77 18.19
CA ASP A 16 13.72 13.32 18.73
C ASP A 16 12.51 12.87 17.88
N ILE A 17 12.67 12.83 16.56
CA ILE A 17 11.66 12.27 15.63
C ILE A 17 11.41 10.79 15.91
N LYS A 18 12.48 10.02 16.15
CA LYS A 18 12.37 8.58 16.44
C LYS A 18 11.66 8.30 17.76
N ASN A 19 11.88 9.14 18.77
CA ASN A 19 11.24 9.03 20.08
C ASN A 19 9.79 9.58 20.10
N GLY A 20 9.40 10.35 19.07
CA GLY A 20 8.09 10.97 18.97
C GLY A 20 8.00 12.34 19.66
N ASP A 21 9.13 12.87 20.14
CA ASP A 21 9.23 14.18 20.80
C ASP A 21 9.11 15.34 19.81
N THR A 22 9.49 15.10 18.55
CA THR A 22 9.39 16.06 17.44
C THR A 22 8.68 15.43 16.23
N ALA A 23 7.79 16.18 15.58
CA ALA A 23 7.15 15.73 14.35
C ALA A 23 8.13 15.80 13.16
N PRO A 24 8.23 14.76 12.31
CA PRO A 24 9.05 14.81 11.11
C PRO A 24 8.56 15.86 10.12
N ALA A 25 9.49 16.61 9.51
CA ALA A 25 9.18 17.66 8.53
C ALA A 25 8.43 17.12 7.29
N ARG A 26 8.67 15.85 6.92
CA ARG A 26 7.95 15.16 5.84
C ARG A 26 7.85 13.67 6.15
N VAL A 27 6.67 13.10 5.92
CA VAL A 27 6.43 11.66 5.98
C VAL A 27 5.99 11.18 4.59
N THR A 28 6.72 10.22 4.03
CA THR A 28 6.26 9.48 2.85
C THR A 28 5.64 8.17 3.32
N ARG A 29 4.31 8.07 3.26
CA ARG A 29 3.60 6.81 3.55
C ARG A 29 3.39 6.04 2.26
N TYR A 30 3.74 4.76 2.26
CA TYR A 30 3.35 3.82 1.23
C TYR A 30 2.23 2.96 1.79
N GLU A 31 0.98 3.33 1.46
CA GLU A 31 -0.18 2.49 1.75
C GLU A 31 -0.07 1.22 0.88
N ILE A 32 0.36 0.11 1.50
CA ILE A 32 0.32 -1.18 0.85
C ILE A 32 -1.13 -1.66 0.93
N ALA A 33 -1.80 -1.75 -0.22
CA ALA A 33 -3.17 -2.25 -0.28
C ALA A 33 -3.24 -3.65 0.33
N ASP A 34 -4.09 -3.82 1.35
CA ASP A 34 -4.38 -5.14 1.91
C ASP A 34 -5.35 -5.88 0.98
N VAL A 35 -4.78 -6.58 -0.01
CA VAL A 35 -5.54 -7.30 -1.03
C VAL A 35 -6.48 -8.33 -0.41
N LYS A 36 -6.09 -8.93 0.72
CA LYS A 36 -6.92 -9.94 1.40
C LYS A 36 -8.14 -9.28 2.03
N ALA A 37 -7.98 -8.13 2.67
CA ALA A 37 -9.08 -7.36 3.23
C ALA A 37 -10.05 -6.91 2.13
N ILE A 38 -9.53 -6.37 1.02
CA ILE A 38 -10.33 -5.95 -0.14
C ILE A 38 -11.14 -7.13 -0.68
N ARG A 39 -10.49 -8.29 -0.89
CA ARG A 39 -11.17 -9.49 -1.40
C ARG A 39 -12.25 -10.00 -0.45
N ALA A 40 -11.97 -10.01 0.85
CA ALA A 40 -12.93 -10.45 1.86
C ALA A 40 -14.15 -9.53 1.92
N GLN A 41 -13.96 -8.21 1.79
CA GLN A 41 -15.05 -7.23 1.72
C GLN A 41 -15.96 -7.46 0.50
N LEU A 42 -15.38 -7.87 -0.63
CA LEU A 42 -16.11 -8.18 -1.85
C LEU A 42 -16.80 -9.55 -1.82
N ASN A 43 -16.48 -10.40 -0.83
CA ASN A 43 -16.96 -11.77 -0.69
C ASN A 43 -16.71 -12.63 -1.94
N VAL A 44 -15.51 -12.51 -2.52
CA VAL A 44 -15.09 -13.30 -3.71
C VAL A 44 -13.90 -14.20 -3.40
N SER A 45 -13.76 -15.25 -4.19
CA SER A 45 -12.62 -16.16 -4.19
C SER A 45 -11.36 -15.50 -4.76
N GLN A 46 -10.19 -16.08 -4.47
CA GLN A 46 -8.92 -15.63 -5.08
C GLN A 46 -8.94 -15.78 -6.60
N ALA A 47 -9.65 -16.78 -7.12
CA ALA A 47 -9.75 -17.04 -8.56
C ALA A 47 -10.60 -15.98 -9.27
N GLU A 48 -11.73 -15.60 -8.69
CA GLU A 48 -12.59 -14.53 -9.23
C GLU A 48 -11.87 -13.18 -9.24
N MET A 49 -11.18 -12.84 -8.14
CA MET A 49 -10.39 -11.62 -8.07
C MET A 49 -9.24 -11.63 -9.08
N ALA A 50 -8.54 -12.75 -9.24
CA ALA A 50 -7.46 -12.89 -10.22
C ALA A 50 -7.98 -12.69 -11.65
N LYS A 51 -9.11 -13.30 -11.98
CA LYS A 51 -9.78 -13.16 -13.28
C LYS A 51 -10.15 -11.70 -13.56
N ALA A 52 -10.85 -11.05 -12.63
CA ALA A 52 -11.28 -9.66 -12.78
C ALA A 52 -10.08 -8.71 -13.00
N LEU A 53 -8.99 -8.91 -12.25
CA LEU A 53 -7.78 -8.08 -12.38
C LEU A 53 -6.87 -8.48 -13.56
N GLY A 54 -7.20 -9.51 -14.33
CA GLY A 54 -6.35 -10.01 -15.42
C GLY A 54 -5.00 -10.54 -14.94
N THR A 55 -4.95 -11.16 -13.76
CA THR A 55 -3.72 -11.68 -13.13
C THR A 55 -3.83 -13.17 -12.82
N SER A 56 -2.73 -13.82 -12.45
CA SER A 56 -2.77 -15.20 -11.97
C SER A 56 -3.22 -15.28 -10.50
N VAL A 57 -3.82 -16.41 -10.11
CA VAL A 57 -4.17 -16.69 -8.71
C VAL A 57 -2.92 -16.63 -7.80
N ASP A 58 -1.76 -17.04 -8.30
CA ASP A 58 -0.50 -16.98 -7.55
C ASP A 58 -0.05 -15.54 -7.30
N THR A 59 -0.34 -14.60 -8.21
CA THR A 59 -0.12 -13.17 -7.98
C THR A 59 -0.98 -12.67 -6.83
N ILE A 60 -2.28 -13.01 -6.80
CA ILE A 60 -3.17 -12.65 -5.70
C ILE A 60 -2.67 -13.26 -4.37
N LYS A 61 -2.31 -14.55 -4.34
CA LYS A 61 -1.74 -15.19 -3.14
C LYS A 61 -0.44 -14.51 -2.67
N SER A 62 0.43 -14.13 -3.61
CA SER A 62 1.68 -13.44 -3.31
C SER A 62 1.45 -12.05 -2.70
N TRP A 63 0.42 -11.34 -3.16
CA TRP A 63 -0.01 -10.06 -2.58
C TRP A 63 -0.66 -10.23 -1.21
N GLU A 64 -1.58 -11.18 -1.04
CA GLU A 64 -2.24 -11.46 0.25
C GLU A 64 -1.25 -11.91 1.34
N SER A 65 -0.18 -12.60 0.95
CA SER A 65 0.89 -13.04 1.85
C SER A 65 2.00 -12.00 2.04
N ARG A 66 1.91 -10.83 1.39
CA ARG A 66 2.92 -9.76 1.39
C ARG A 66 4.31 -10.20 0.89
N ARG A 67 4.41 -11.31 0.16
CA ARG A 67 5.66 -11.74 -0.50
C ARG A 67 6.02 -10.78 -1.64
N ARG A 68 5.02 -10.27 -2.34
CA ARG A 68 5.11 -9.16 -3.30
C ARG A 68 3.98 -8.19 -2.99
N ASN A 69 4.11 -6.94 -3.42
CA ASN A 69 3.06 -5.94 -3.28
C ASN A 69 2.54 -5.54 -4.67
N PRO A 70 1.25 -5.21 -4.81
CA PRO A 70 0.75 -4.61 -6.04
C PRO A 70 1.44 -3.26 -6.27
N THR A 71 1.84 -2.99 -7.51
CA THR A 71 2.50 -1.73 -7.90
C THR A 71 1.85 -1.17 -9.17
N GLY A 72 2.17 0.08 -9.51
CA GLY A 72 1.72 0.71 -10.76
C GLY A 72 0.19 0.76 -10.88
N LEU A 73 -0.33 0.26 -12.02
CA LEU A 73 -1.77 0.26 -12.30
C LEU A 73 -2.56 -0.65 -11.34
N ALA A 74 -2.02 -1.81 -10.98
CA ALA A 74 -2.70 -2.75 -10.09
C ALA A 74 -2.95 -2.13 -8.71
N ALA A 75 -1.97 -1.40 -8.16
CA ALA A 75 -2.14 -0.68 -6.91
C ALA A 75 -3.23 0.40 -7.00
N LYS A 76 -3.28 1.15 -8.11
CA LYS A 76 -4.31 2.17 -8.34
C LYS A 76 -5.70 1.55 -8.45
N VAL A 77 -5.85 0.46 -9.21
CA VAL A 77 -7.13 -0.25 -9.37
C VAL A 77 -7.61 -0.80 -8.02
N LEU A 78 -6.72 -1.42 -7.24
CA LEU A 78 -7.06 -1.90 -5.90
C LEU A 78 -7.49 -0.76 -4.95
N ALA A 79 -6.84 0.40 -5.02
CA ALA A 79 -7.25 1.58 -4.25
C ALA A 79 -8.64 2.09 -4.67
N VAL A 80 -8.96 2.09 -5.97
CA VAL A 80 -10.30 2.46 -6.47
C VAL A 80 -11.34 1.45 -6.01
N ILE A 81 -11.06 0.14 -6.09
CA ILE A 81 -11.95 -0.92 -5.58
C ILE A 81 -12.18 -0.77 -4.07
N GLN A 82 -11.14 -0.44 -3.31
CA GLN A 82 -11.24 -0.21 -1.87
C GLN A 82 -12.13 0.99 -1.54
N ALA A 83 -12.03 2.08 -2.32
CA ALA A 83 -12.87 3.27 -2.16
C ALA A 83 -14.31 3.08 -2.67
N ASN A 84 -14.50 2.28 -3.72
CA ASN A 84 -15.78 1.96 -4.33
C ASN A 84 -15.89 0.46 -4.65
N PRO A 85 -16.40 -0.37 -3.71
CA PRO A 85 -16.52 -1.81 -3.93
C PRO A 85 -17.42 -2.21 -5.11
N ALA A 86 -18.36 -1.36 -5.52
CA ALA A 86 -19.24 -1.64 -6.66
C ALA A 86 -18.47 -1.70 -7.99
N PHE A 87 -17.37 -0.93 -8.12
CA PHE A 87 -16.52 -0.91 -9.30
C PHE A 87 -15.92 -2.29 -9.65
N PHE A 88 -15.73 -3.15 -8.65
CA PHE A 88 -15.24 -4.52 -8.88
C PHE A 88 -16.17 -5.31 -9.81
N ARG A 89 -17.49 -5.12 -9.70
CA ARG A 89 -18.46 -5.85 -10.53
C ARG A 89 -18.39 -5.40 -11.99
N GLU A 90 -18.32 -4.10 -12.23
CA GLU A 90 -18.10 -3.54 -13.57
C GLU A 90 -16.80 -4.07 -14.19
N LEU A 91 -15.74 -4.14 -13.39
CA LEU A 91 -14.45 -4.66 -13.82
C LEU A 91 -14.48 -6.17 -14.12
N ALA A 92 -15.32 -6.94 -13.44
CA ALA A 92 -15.46 -8.39 -13.62
C ALA A 92 -16.35 -8.79 -14.81
N GLU A 93 -17.13 -7.85 -15.35
CA GLU A 93 -18.01 -8.05 -16.52
C GLU A 93 -17.29 -7.88 -17.87
N HIS A 94 -16.10 -7.26 -17.87
CA HIS A 94 -15.24 -7.08 -19.03
C HIS A 94 -14.23 -8.23 -19.20
#